data_AF-A0A382V926-F1
#
_entry.id   AF-A0A382V926-F1
#
_cell.length_a   1.000
_cell.length_b   1.000
_cell.length_c   1.000
_cell.angle_alpha   90.00
_cell.angle_beta   90.00
_cell.angle_gamma   90.00
#
_symmetry.space_group_name_H-M   'P 1'
#
loop_
_entity.id
_entity.type
_entity.pdbx_description
1 polymer ?
#
loop_
_entity_poly.entity_id
_entity_poly.type
_entity_poly.pdbx_seq_one_letter_code
_entity_poly.pdbx_strand_id
1 'polypeptide(L)'
;LWTIDKVNTFYDAEENIMTLVPVFGVAVNSTNVLLSREHNEYKWCDINETIKLLPWDQQKKGIKIFYDMLKENSNRLKILEIKL
;
A
#
# COMPACT_ATOMS: atom_id res chain seq x y z
N LEU A 1 -8.69 8.28 -3.50
CA LEU A 1 -7.72 7.80 -2.48
C LEU A 1 -8.50 6.91 -1.53
N TRP A 2 -7.93 5.81 -1.04
CA TRP A 2 -8.62 4.90 -0.13
C TRP A 2 -7.77 4.58 1.07
N THR A 3 -8.38 4.51 2.25
CA THR A 3 -7.80 3.75 3.37
C THR A 3 -7.87 2.28 3.03
N ILE A 4 -6.75 1.58 3.07
CA ILE A 4 -6.78 0.12 3.09
C ILE A 4 -7.16 -0.28 4.51
N ASP A 5 -8.00 -1.27 4.72
CA ASP A 5 -8.45 -1.71 6.05
C ASP A 5 -7.38 -2.54 6.76
N LYS A 6 -6.20 -1.95 6.85
CA LYS A 6 -5.02 -2.46 7.49
C LYS A 6 -4.17 -1.32 8.01
N VAL A 7 -3.64 -1.54 9.22
CA VAL A 7 -2.51 -0.79 9.77
C VAL A 7 -1.32 -1.74 9.83
N ASN A 8 -0.15 -1.29 9.41
CA ASN A 8 1.10 -2.01 9.64
C ASN A 8 1.61 -1.66 11.03
N THR A 9 2.13 -2.66 11.74
CA THR A 9 2.63 -2.47 13.10
C THR A 9 3.96 -3.17 13.26
N PHE A 10 4.92 -2.49 13.86
CA PHE A 10 6.19 -3.09 14.25
C PHE A 10 6.71 -2.40 15.50
N TYR A 11 7.57 -3.11 16.23
CA TYR A 11 8.30 -2.56 17.36
C TYR A 11 9.67 -2.07 16.87
N ASP A 12 9.98 -0.81 17.16
CA ASP A 12 11.31 -0.24 16.96
C ASP A 12 12.11 -0.41 18.26
N ALA A 13 13.13 -1.25 18.20
CA ALA A 13 13.95 -1.58 19.37
C ALA A 13 14.94 -0.50 19.74
N GLU A 14 15.33 0.37 18.80
CA GLU A 14 16.26 1.47 19.06
C GLU A 14 15.57 2.57 19.86
N GLU A 15 14.35 2.92 19.45
CA GLU A 15 13.54 3.96 20.09
C GLU A 15 12.65 3.43 21.22
N ASN A 16 12.54 2.11 21.38
CA ASN A 16 11.66 1.44 22.34
C ASN A 16 10.18 1.88 22.19
N ILE A 17 9.69 1.87 20.95
CA ILE A 17 8.32 2.29 20.61
C ILE A 17 7.60 1.28 19.73
N MET A 18 6.27 1.27 19.83
CA MET A 18 5.40 0.62 18.86
C MET A 18 5.02 1.63 17.77
N THR A 19 5.29 1.27 16.51
CA THR A 19 4.92 2.08 15.34
C THR A 19 3.64 1.55 14.72
N LEU A 20 2.71 2.46 14.41
CA LEU A 20 1.49 2.18 13.66
C LEU A 20 1.51 2.98 12.35
N VAL A 21 1.48 2.27 11.23
CA VAL A 21 1.55 2.87 9.89
C VAL A 21 0.25 2.57 9.13
N PRO A 22 -0.68 3.55 9.03
CA PRO A 22 -1.86 3.42 8.18
C PRO A 22 -1.46 3.20 6.72
N VAL A 23 -2.17 2.32 6.02
CA VAL A 23 -1.87 1.98 4.63
C VAL A 23 -2.95 2.55 3.72
N PHE A 24 -2.54 3.13 2.58
CA PHE A 24 -3.44 3.77 1.63
C PHE A 24 -3.23 3.23 0.23
N GLY A 25 -4.31 3.24 -0.56
CA GLY A 25 -4.31 2.90 -1.97
C GLY A 25 -4.72 4.09 -2.82
N VAL A 26 -4.06 4.29 -3.97
CA VAL A 26 -4.35 5.40 -4.88
C VAL A 26 -4.40 4.91 -6.32
N ALA A 27 -5.37 5.43 -7.08
CA ALA A 27 -5.42 5.31 -8.52
C ALA A 27 -4.86 6.61 -9.13
N VAL A 28 -3.99 6.47 -10.13
CA VAL A 28 -3.32 7.60 -10.77
C VAL A 28 -3.70 7.68 -12.24
N ASN A 29 -3.76 8.89 -12.77
CA ASN A 29 -4.08 9.13 -14.18
C ASN A 29 -2.85 9.15 -15.10
N SER A 30 -1.65 8.95 -14.54
CA SER A 30 -0.39 8.96 -15.27
C SER A 30 0.54 7.88 -14.72
N THR A 31 1.31 7.25 -15.61
CA THR A 31 2.33 6.25 -15.28
C THR A 31 3.73 6.86 -15.11
N ASN A 32 3.89 8.16 -15.34
CA ASN A 32 5.17 8.84 -15.11
C ASN A 32 5.37 9.08 -13.61
N VAL A 33 6.45 8.54 -13.05
CA VAL A 33 6.78 8.65 -11.62
C VAL A 33 8.03 9.52 -11.46
N LEU A 34 7.92 10.58 -10.66
CA LEU A 34 9.05 11.41 -10.25
C LEU A 34 9.57 10.90 -8.91
N LEU A 35 10.82 10.46 -8.88
CA LEU A 35 11.45 9.93 -7.67
C LEU A 35 12.12 11.03 -6.86
N SER A 36 11.96 10.98 -5.53
CA SER A 36 12.76 11.77 -4.60
C SER A 36 14.14 11.13 -4.41
N ARG A 37 15.06 11.81 -3.72
CA ARG A 37 16.40 11.28 -3.42
C ARG A 37 16.41 10.01 -2.57
N GLU A 38 15.29 9.68 -1.93
CA GLU A 38 15.14 8.44 -1.14
C GLU A 38 15.05 7.20 -2.04
N HIS A 39 14.69 7.36 -3.33
CA HIS A 39 14.43 6.26 -4.25
C HIS A 39 15.21 6.41 -5.56
N ASN A 40 15.70 5.29 -6.09
CA ASN A 40 16.54 5.27 -7.29
C ASN A 40 15.84 4.72 -8.55
N GLU A 41 14.82 3.87 -8.38
CA GLU A 41 14.11 3.21 -9.49
C GLU A 41 12.63 2.96 -9.14
N TYR A 42 11.80 2.78 -10.17
CA TYR A 42 10.41 2.35 -10.03
C TYR A 42 10.00 1.39 -11.14
N LYS A 43 8.98 0.59 -10.87
CA LYS A 43 8.40 -0.32 -11.84
C LYS A 43 6.89 -0.44 -11.64
N TRP A 44 6.15 -0.38 -12.74
CA TRP A 44 4.74 -0.80 -12.76
C TRP A 44 4.69 -2.32 -12.94
N CYS A 45 4.06 -3.00 -11.99
CA CYS A 45 4.05 -4.45 -11.89
C CYS A 45 2.62 -4.98 -11.82
N ASP A 46 2.42 -6.23 -12.21
CA ASP A 46 1.22 -6.98 -11.83
C ASP A 46 1.31 -7.45 -10.36
N ILE A 47 0.20 -8.01 -9.85
CA ILE A 47 0.11 -8.45 -8.44
C ILE A 47 1.14 -9.54 -8.09
N ASN A 48 1.42 -10.47 -9.00
CA ASN A 48 2.32 -11.59 -8.73
C ASN A 48 3.77 -11.13 -8.68
N GLU A 49 4.16 -10.27 -9.62
CA GLU A 49 5.47 -9.65 -9.62
C GLU A 49 5.67 -8.77 -8.39
N THR A 50 4.68 -7.94 -8.06
CA THR A 50 4.75 -7.06 -6.89
C THR A 50 5.00 -7.84 -5.60
N ILE A 51 4.27 -8.94 -5.37
CA ILE A 51 4.44 -9.79 -4.18
C ILE A 51 5.85 -10.40 -4.10
N LYS A 52 6.47 -10.72 -5.25
CA LYS A 52 7.83 -11.28 -5.30
C LYS A 52 8.90 -10.23 -4.95
N LEU A 53 8.72 -8.99 -5.41
CA LEU A 53 9.67 -7.90 -5.20
C LEU A 53 9.65 -7.34 -3.78
N LEU A 54 8.50 -7.35 -3.10
CA LEU A 54 8.40 -6.79 -1.76
C LEU A 54 9.16 -7.64 -0.73
N PRO A 55 9.98 -7.02 0.14
CA PRO A 55 10.71 -7.75 1.17
C PRO A 55 9.81 -8.12 2.36
N TRP A 56 8.87 -7.25 2.72
CA TRP A 56 8.11 -7.39 3.98
C TRP A 56 6.74 -8.03 3.79
N ASP A 57 6.43 -9.03 4.63
CA ASP A 57 5.12 -9.71 4.60
C ASP A 57 3.95 -8.76 4.85
N GLN A 58 4.14 -7.73 5.70
CA GLN A 58 3.10 -6.72 5.95
C GLN A 58 2.75 -5.91 4.69
N GLN A 59 3.74 -5.62 3.84
CA GLN A 59 3.52 -4.94 2.56
C GLN A 59 2.79 -5.88 1.59
N LYS A 60 3.21 -7.14 1.49
CA LYS A 60 2.55 -8.16 0.64
C LYS A 60 1.07 -8.31 0.99
N LYS A 61 0.76 -8.36 2.29
CA LYS A 61 -0.61 -8.40 2.81
C LYS A 61 -1.40 -7.15 2.43
N GLY A 62 -0.83 -5.96 2.61
CA GLY A 62 -1.49 -4.70 2.24
C GLY A 62 -1.86 -4.64 0.76
N ILE A 63 -0.96 -5.06 -0.11
CA ILE A 63 -1.22 -5.08 -1.56
C ILE A 63 -2.28 -6.10 -1.94
N LYS A 64 -2.26 -7.32 -1.37
CA LYS A 64 -3.32 -8.31 -1.61
C LYS A 64 -4.69 -7.78 -1.20
N ILE A 65 -4.79 -7.20 0.00
CA ILE A 65 -6.05 -6.62 0.49
C ILE A 65 -6.55 -5.54 -0.46
N PHE A 66 -5.70 -4.62 -0.90
CA PHE A 66 -6.11 -3.57 -1.82
C PHE A 66 -6.51 -4.13 -3.19
N TYR A 67 -5.79 -5.13 -3.70
CA TYR A 67 -6.13 -5.82 -4.94
C TYR A 67 -7.51 -6.48 -4.87
N ASP A 68 -7.81 -7.16 -3.75
CA ASP A 68 -9.12 -7.78 -3.52
C ASP A 68 -10.21 -6.71 -3.41
N MET A 69 -9.96 -5.61 -2.70
CA MET A 69 -10.87 -4.45 -2.65
C MET A 69 -11.20 -3.91 -4.05
N LEU A 70 -10.21 -3.84 -4.96
CA LEU A 70 -10.40 -3.36 -6.33
C LEU A 70 -11.18 -4.34 -7.22
N LYS A 71 -11.02 -5.65 -7.01
CA LYS A 71 -11.70 -6.69 -7.79
C LYS A 71 -13.11 -6.96 -7.32
N GLU A 72 -13.33 -6.90 -6.02
CA GLU A 72 -14.64 -7.08 -5.43
C GLU A 72 -15.48 -5.85 -5.73
N ASN A 73 -16.62 -6.02 -6.40
CA ASN A 73 -17.59 -4.95 -6.67
C ASN A 73 -18.31 -4.57 -5.36
N SER A 74 -17.54 -4.11 -4.39
CA SER A 74 -17.89 -4.11 -2.97
C SER A 74 -18.15 -2.69 -2.48
N ASN A 75 -19.12 -2.56 -1.58
CA ASN A 75 -19.37 -1.33 -0.83
C ASN A 75 -18.15 -0.87 0.00
N ARG A 76 -17.15 -1.74 0.21
CA ARG A 76 -15.94 -1.47 0.96
C ARG A 76 -15.10 -0.35 0.36
N LEU A 77 -14.91 -0.31 -0.96
CA LEU A 77 -14.21 0.81 -1.61
C LEU A 77 -14.93 2.15 -1.38
N LYS A 78 -16.27 2.16 -1.40
CA LYS A 78 -17.05 3.38 -1.18
C LYS A 78 -16.94 3.88 0.27
N ILE A 79 -16.95 2.97 1.24
CA ILE A 79 -16.86 3.30 2.67
C ILE A 79 -15.46 3.83 3.02
N LEU A 80 -14.44 3.25 2.40
CA LEU A 80 -13.03 3.53 2.71
C LEU A 80 -12.43 4.62 1.82
N GLU A 81 -13.24 5.27 0.98
CA GLU A 81 -12.79 6.38 0.14
C GLU A 81 -12.51 7.63 0.98
N ILE A 82 -11.32 8.19 0.80
CA ILE A 82 -10.94 9.50 1.32
C ILE A 82 -11.30 10.55 0.27
N LYS A 83 -12.22 11.44 0.63
CA LYS A 83 -12.59 12.61 -0.18
C LYS A 83 -11.54 13.70 0.03
N LEU A 84 -10.87 14.08 -1.05
CA LEU A 84 -9.88 15.17 -1.10
C LEU A 84 -10.52 16.43 -1.65
#